data_AF-A0A0G1HDW1-F1
#
_entry.id   AF-A0A0G1HDW1-F1
#
_cell.length_a   1.000
_cell.length_b   1.000
_cell.length_c   1.000
_cell.angle_alpha   90.00
_cell.angle_beta   90.00
_cell.angle_gamma   90.00
#
_symmetry.space_group_name_H-M   'P 1'
#
loop_
_entity.id
_entity.type
_entity.pdbx_description
1 polymer ?
#
loop_
_entity_poly.entity_id
_entity_poly.type
_entity_poly.pdbx_seq_one_letter_code
_entity_poly.pdbx_strand_id
1 'polypeptide(L)'
;MVKKHQKTVLAKVKKLPHNPGVYLFYGQDGVVLYVGKAKSLINRVGQYFHKTLQDGKTRQLVENISDLSYIEVFSELESLILEAELIKKYRPRYNINLKDDKSYLYIVIRREGDYRKILTARKNDLLRKDTYFGPFPNATTAKQIVRTLRRIFPFRDCSEGKYSKYARLNSPCLYGHIGLCTAPCVGRVAKKTYEANVSSVISFLKGGHKRIADTITRKMHRLAKETKYEEAEGLKQMLNKIMYVQQSFRSPAEFLENPYLVDDIYDQAVAELEELIPIVKGAPKRIECFDVANMAGKDAAVSMVVAITGRIEKKEYKKFRIKLKESPNDVFMLKEALFRRLTHIPDWGRPDLIVVDGGKGQVGGALEILAQAHMVIPVIGLAKKEEVIVFHSSIGGGRYVELRLARNSEALKLLQRLRDESHRFARVYHHQLRTKGLSR
;
A
#
# COMPACT_ATOMS: atom_id res chain seq x y z
N MET A 1 -34.36 20.96 10.93
CA MET A 1 -33.27 21.97 10.86
C MET A 1 -31.94 21.29 11.16
N VAL A 2 -30.95 21.35 10.27
CA VAL A 2 -29.58 20.85 10.54
C VAL A 2 -28.94 21.81 11.53
N LYS A 3 -28.57 21.34 12.74
CA LYS A 3 -27.96 22.18 13.78
C LYS A 3 -26.68 22.85 13.26
N LYS A 4 -26.36 24.07 13.69
CA LYS A 4 -25.21 24.90 13.18
C LYS A 4 -23.89 24.12 13.12
N HIS A 5 -23.61 23.27 14.11
CA HIS A 5 -22.42 22.42 14.16
C HIS A 5 -22.36 21.35 13.05
N GLN A 6 -23.49 20.78 12.63
CA GLN A 6 -23.52 19.78 11.54
C GLN A 6 -23.17 20.38 10.17
N LYS A 7 -23.46 21.68 9.94
CA LYS A 7 -23.02 22.36 8.70
C LYS A 7 -21.50 22.48 8.61
N THR A 8 -20.83 22.78 9.73
CA THR A 8 -19.36 22.88 9.81
C THR A 8 -18.71 21.52 9.56
N VAL A 9 -19.24 20.45 10.16
CA VAL A 9 -18.75 19.08 9.93
C VAL A 9 -18.94 18.67 8.46
N LEU A 10 -20.10 18.93 7.85
CA LEU A 10 -20.34 18.64 6.44
C LEU A 10 -19.35 19.36 5.50
N ALA A 11 -18.95 20.59 5.83
CA ALA A 11 -17.92 21.31 5.08
C ALA A 11 -16.55 20.63 5.20
N LYS A 12 -16.18 20.12 6.38
CA LYS A 12 -14.96 19.32 6.57
C LYS A 12 -15.02 17.99 5.81
N VAL A 13 -16.16 17.31 5.81
CA VAL A 13 -16.35 16.03 5.09
C VAL A 13 -16.07 16.17 3.59
N LYS A 14 -16.50 17.26 2.96
CA LYS A 14 -16.25 17.51 1.52
C LYS A 14 -14.76 17.68 1.18
N LYS A 15 -13.92 18.03 2.16
CA LYS A 15 -12.47 18.22 1.99
C LYS A 15 -11.65 16.97 2.34
N LEU A 16 -12.29 15.87 2.76
CA LEU A 16 -11.58 14.64 3.11
C LEU A 16 -10.91 14.02 1.86
N PRO A 17 -9.74 13.38 2.02
CA PRO A 17 -9.07 12.72 0.91
C PRO A 17 -9.80 11.44 0.49
N HIS A 18 -9.54 10.99 -0.74
CA HIS A 18 -10.01 9.69 -1.23
C HIS A 18 -9.15 8.51 -0.74
N ASN A 19 -8.15 8.80 0.10
CA ASN A 19 -7.14 7.85 0.57
C ASN A 19 -7.59 7.07 1.81
N PRO A 20 -6.92 5.94 2.13
CA PRO A 20 -7.13 5.23 3.38
C PRO A 20 -6.79 6.10 4.59
N GLY A 21 -7.43 5.83 5.72
CA GLY A 21 -7.17 6.58 6.94
C GLY A 21 -8.07 6.20 8.10
N VAL A 22 -7.84 6.84 9.23
CA VAL A 22 -8.68 6.76 10.42
C VAL A 22 -9.34 8.12 10.65
N TYR A 23 -10.63 8.13 10.96
CA TYR A 23 -11.38 9.33 11.33
C TYR A 23 -11.83 9.25 12.78
N LEU A 24 -11.92 10.42 13.41
CA LEU A 24 -12.36 10.59 14.78
C LEU A 24 -13.52 11.58 14.83
N PHE A 25 -14.62 11.19 15.46
CA PHE A 25 -15.73 12.09 15.75
C PHE A 25 -15.63 12.57 17.19
N TYR A 26 -15.86 13.87 17.40
CA TYR A 26 -15.76 14.54 18.69
C TYR A 26 -17.13 15.03 19.16
N GLY A 27 -17.28 15.08 20.48
CA GLY A 27 -18.40 15.70 21.19
C GLY A 27 -18.14 17.18 21.47
N GLN A 28 -19.15 17.89 21.99
CA GLN A 28 -19.06 19.34 22.23
C GLN A 28 -17.95 19.73 23.22
N ASP A 29 -17.56 18.79 24.09
CA ASP A 29 -16.49 18.87 25.08
C ASP A 29 -15.09 18.52 24.51
N GLY A 30 -14.98 18.21 23.21
CA GLY A 30 -13.74 17.76 22.59
C GLY A 30 -13.38 16.31 22.91
N VAL A 31 -14.27 15.54 23.53
CA VAL A 31 -14.05 14.11 23.81
C VAL A 31 -14.27 13.29 22.55
N VAL A 32 -13.39 12.31 22.31
CA VAL A 32 -13.52 11.38 21.18
C VAL A 32 -14.72 10.45 21.41
N LEU A 33 -15.76 10.62 20.60
CA LEU A 33 -16.99 9.84 20.64
C LEU A 33 -16.85 8.52 19.89
N TYR A 34 -16.16 8.54 18.75
CA TYR A 34 -16.00 7.40 17.86
C TYR A 34 -14.71 7.49 17.06
N VAL A 35 -14.07 6.34 16.83
CA VAL A 35 -12.92 6.15 15.95
C VAL A 35 -13.31 5.10 14.91
N GLY A 36 -13.04 5.38 13.65
CA GLY A 36 -13.29 4.41 12.58
C GLY A 36 -12.26 4.46 11.46
N LYS A 37 -12.04 3.33 10.80
CA LYS A 37 -11.21 3.22 9.60
C LYS A 37 -11.98 3.41 8.29
N ALA A 38 -11.28 3.81 7.24
CA ALA A 38 -11.81 3.94 5.89
C ALA A 38 -10.78 3.51 4.83
N LYS A 39 -11.26 2.87 3.76
CA LYS A 39 -10.48 2.73 2.50
C LYS A 39 -10.41 4.05 1.73
N SER A 40 -11.43 4.88 1.90
CA SER A 40 -11.56 6.21 1.34
C SER A 40 -12.29 7.07 2.37
N LEU A 41 -11.57 8.00 2.99
CA LEU A 41 -12.08 8.82 4.09
C LEU A 41 -13.35 9.57 3.69
N ILE A 42 -13.33 10.26 2.54
CA ILE A 42 -14.50 11.01 2.06
C ILE A 42 -15.74 10.13 1.84
N ASN A 43 -15.58 8.97 1.18
CA ASN A 43 -16.69 8.08 0.90
C ASN A 43 -17.26 7.49 2.20
N ARG A 44 -16.37 7.10 3.13
CA ARG A 44 -16.79 6.44 4.36
C ARG A 44 -17.43 7.41 5.34
N VAL A 45 -16.85 8.58 5.54
CA VAL A 45 -17.40 9.58 6.46
C VAL A 45 -18.67 10.20 5.87
N GLY A 46 -18.72 10.43 4.55
CA GLY A 46 -19.91 10.90 3.85
C GLY A 46 -21.14 10.02 4.10
N GLN A 47 -20.97 8.69 4.16
CA GLN A 47 -22.05 7.74 4.48
C GLN A 47 -22.81 8.06 5.76
N TYR A 48 -22.16 8.61 6.80
CA TYR A 48 -22.79 8.97 8.07
C TYR A 48 -23.79 10.13 7.96
N PHE A 49 -23.68 10.94 6.90
CA PHE A 49 -24.49 12.15 6.74
C PHE A 49 -25.47 12.09 5.57
N HIS A 50 -25.60 10.93 4.91
CA HIS A 50 -26.67 10.71 3.94
C HIS A 50 -28.01 10.50 4.65
N LYS A 51 -29.09 11.08 4.09
CA LYS A 51 -30.45 11.10 4.67
C LYS A 51 -31.07 9.70 4.90
N THR A 52 -30.49 8.64 4.33
CA THR A 52 -31.06 7.30 4.24
C THR A 52 -30.61 6.31 5.34
N LEU A 53 -29.95 6.76 6.41
CA LEU A 53 -29.48 5.86 7.47
C LEU A 53 -30.63 5.33 8.34
N GLN A 54 -30.90 4.03 8.20
CA GLN A 54 -32.02 3.30 8.82
C GLN A 54 -31.73 2.69 10.21
N ASP A 55 -30.68 3.12 10.93
CA ASP A 55 -30.38 2.57 12.26
C ASP A 55 -30.32 3.67 13.35
N GLY A 56 -31.14 3.51 14.40
CA GLY A 56 -31.30 4.49 15.49
C GLY A 56 -30.00 4.75 16.26
N LYS A 57 -29.15 3.72 16.38
CA LYS A 57 -27.82 3.78 17.01
C LYS A 57 -26.88 4.74 16.27
N THR A 58 -26.86 4.67 14.93
CA THR A 58 -26.03 5.55 14.09
C THR A 58 -26.56 6.98 14.11
N ARG A 59 -27.89 7.18 14.15
CA ARG A 59 -28.49 8.52 14.27
C ARG A 59 -28.07 9.21 15.56
N GLN A 60 -28.07 8.51 16.69
CA GLN A 60 -27.66 9.05 17.98
C GLN A 60 -26.18 9.48 18.00
N LEU A 61 -25.29 8.70 17.35
CA LEU A 61 -23.90 9.12 17.16
C LEU A 61 -23.85 10.45 16.40
N VAL A 62 -24.48 10.52 15.22
CA VAL A 62 -24.43 11.68 14.32
C VAL A 62 -25.00 12.96 14.93
N GLU A 63 -26.02 12.84 15.79
CA GLU A 63 -26.60 13.98 16.52
C GLU A 63 -25.63 14.60 17.53
N ASN A 64 -24.72 13.80 18.09
CA ASN A 64 -23.76 14.22 19.10
C ASN A 64 -22.41 14.64 18.53
N ILE A 65 -22.19 14.54 17.22
CA ILE A 65 -20.96 15.00 16.56
C ILE A 65 -20.93 16.54 16.56
N SER A 66 -19.91 17.10 17.20
CA SER A 66 -19.56 18.52 17.16
C SER A 66 -18.45 18.78 16.13
N ASP A 67 -17.49 17.86 16.01
CA ASP A 67 -16.33 18.00 15.15
C ASP A 67 -15.79 16.66 14.62
N LEU A 68 -14.91 16.75 13.62
CA LEU A 68 -14.26 15.66 12.92
C LEU A 68 -12.78 15.98 12.70
N SER A 69 -11.92 14.99 12.99
CA SER A 69 -10.53 14.95 12.53
C SER A 69 -10.25 13.64 11.81
N TYR A 70 -9.14 13.57 11.09
CA TYR A 70 -8.70 12.35 10.44
C TYR A 70 -7.17 12.29 10.42
N ILE A 71 -6.68 11.07 10.25
CA ILE A 71 -5.27 10.78 10.00
C ILE A 71 -5.23 9.95 8.72
N GLU A 72 -4.63 10.51 7.68
CA GLU A 72 -4.39 9.81 6.42
C GLU A 72 -3.25 8.81 6.59
N VAL A 73 -3.35 7.67 5.91
CA VAL A 73 -2.29 6.65 5.88
C VAL A 73 -2.14 6.12 4.46
N PHE A 74 -1.00 5.52 4.16
CA PHE A 74 -0.71 5.08 2.80
C PHE A 74 -1.38 3.75 2.42
N SER A 75 -1.79 2.93 3.40
CA SER A 75 -2.35 1.61 3.17
C SER A 75 -3.54 1.26 4.08
N GLU A 76 -4.41 0.36 3.58
CA GLU A 76 -5.50 -0.15 4.40
C GLU A 76 -4.99 -0.79 5.69
N LEU A 77 -3.88 -1.53 5.64
CA LEU A 77 -3.30 -2.22 6.79
C LEU A 77 -2.92 -1.24 7.91
N GLU A 78 -2.28 -0.13 7.58
CA GLU A 78 -1.96 0.92 8.57
C GLU A 78 -3.22 1.49 9.20
N SER A 79 -4.28 1.72 8.41
CA SER A 79 -5.54 2.23 8.95
C SER A 79 -6.15 1.24 9.96
N LEU A 80 -5.97 -0.08 9.76
CA LEU A 80 -6.43 -1.10 10.70
C LEU A 80 -5.67 -1.05 12.03
N ILE A 81 -4.35 -0.87 11.96
CA ILE A 81 -3.48 -0.90 13.14
C ILE A 81 -3.61 0.41 13.90
N LEU A 82 -3.63 1.54 13.21
CA LEU A 82 -3.82 2.87 13.80
C LEU A 82 -5.20 2.99 14.46
N GLU A 83 -6.27 2.46 13.84
CA GLU A 83 -7.61 2.41 14.46
C GLU A 83 -7.57 1.66 15.79
N ALA A 84 -6.93 0.50 15.83
CA ALA A 84 -6.83 -0.30 17.05
C ALA A 84 -6.07 0.44 18.16
N GLU A 85 -4.96 1.12 17.84
CA GLU A 85 -4.20 1.94 18.79
C GLU A 85 -5.02 3.14 19.30
N LEU A 86 -5.72 3.85 18.41
CA LEU A 86 -6.57 4.98 18.79
C LEU A 86 -7.77 4.57 19.65
N ILE A 87 -8.40 3.43 19.36
CA ILE A 87 -9.49 2.88 20.20
C ILE A 87 -8.95 2.46 21.56
N LYS A 88 -7.75 1.86 21.61
CA LYS A 88 -7.09 1.51 22.87
C LYS A 88 -6.78 2.76 23.70
N LYS A 89 -6.31 3.83 23.06
CA LYS A 89 -5.95 5.12 23.67
C LYS A 89 -7.18 5.85 24.22
N TYR A 90 -8.21 6.05 23.38
CA TYR A 90 -9.34 6.92 23.72
C TYR A 90 -10.55 6.21 24.30
N ARG A 91 -10.67 4.88 24.12
CA ARG A 91 -11.83 4.06 24.52
C ARG A 91 -13.19 4.74 24.25
N PRO A 92 -13.50 5.11 22.99
CA PRO A 92 -14.63 5.97 22.70
C PRO A 92 -15.97 5.30 23.04
N ARG A 93 -16.90 6.07 23.63
CA ARG A 93 -18.22 5.57 24.08
C ARG A 93 -18.97 4.83 22.98
N TYR A 94 -19.00 5.36 21.76
CA TYR A 94 -19.77 4.77 20.68
C TYR A 94 -19.07 3.55 20.04
N ASN A 95 -17.75 3.42 20.11
CA ASN A 95 -17.08 2.16 19.71
C ASN A 95 -17.41 1.00 20.65
N ILE A 96 -17.76 1.30 21.91
CA ILE A 96 -18.17 0.33 22.92
C ILE A 96 -19.67 0.04 22.78
N ASN A 97 -20.51 1.08 22.71
CA ASN A 97 -21.97 0.96 22.73
C ASN A 97 -22.61 0.53 21.40
N LEU A 98 -22.03 0.91 20.25
CA LEU A 98 -22.56 0.56 18.92
C LEU A 98 -22.16 -0.84 18.46
N LYS A 99 -21.56 -1.62 19.34
CA LYS A 99 -21.08 -2.95 19.01
C LYS A 99 -22.23 -3.95 19.10
N ASP A 100 -22.39 -4.77 18.07
CA ASP A 100 -23.13 -6.02 18.21
C ASP A 100 -22.41 -6.92 19.21
N ASP A 101 -23.10 -7.88 19.83
CA ASP A 101 -22.61 -8.83 20.86
C ASP A 101 -21.36 -9.67 20.46
N LYS A 102 -20.72 -9.38 19.33
CA LYS A 102 -19.44 -9.95 18.90
C LYS A 102 -18.29 -9.14 19.51
N SER A 103 -17.71 -9.67 20.59
CA SER A 103 -16.55 -9.08 21.29
C SER A 103 -15.35 -8.77 20.37
N TYR A 104 -14.46 -7.87 20.81
CA TYR A 104 -13.27 -7.47 20.04
C TYR A 104 -12.39 -8.69 19.83
N LEU A 105 -11.74 -8.76 18.66
CA LEU A 105 -10.66 -9.71 18.45
C LEU A 105 -9.32 -9.05 18.69
N TYR A 106 -8.39 -9.86 19.16
CA TYR A 106 -7.00 -9.54 19.32
C TYR A 106 -6.20 -10.52 18.47
N ILE A 107 -5.11 -10.04 17.88
CA ILE A 107 -4.09 -10.92 17.31
C ILE A 107 -3.20 -11.33 18.47
N VAL A 108 -3.16 -12.63 18.77
CA VAL A 108 -2.51 -13.19 19.95
C VAL A 108 -1.33 -14.05 19.52
N ILE A 109 -0.21 -13.84 20.19
CA ILE A 109 0.99 -14.63 20.09
C ILE A 109 1.15 -15.35 21.41
N ARG A 110 0.85 -16.64 21.39
CA ARG A 110 0.80 -17.51 22.58
C ARG A 110 1.87 -18.56 22.50
N ARG A 111 2.60 -18.79 23.59
CA ARG A 111 3.45 -19.96 23.74
C ARG A 111 2.58 -21.18 24.01
N GLU A 112 2.69 -22.20 23.17
CA GLU A 112 1.97 -23.47 23.34
C GLU A 112 2.94 -24.62 23.03
N GLY A 113 3.27 -25.40 24.05
CA GLY A 113 4.40 -26.32 24.00
C GLY A 113 5.72 -25.59 23.71
N ASP A 114 6.53 -26.15 22.81
CA ASP A 114 7.85 -25.62 22.47
C ASP A 114 7.82 -24.37 21.58
N TYR A 115 6.72 -24.11 20.88
CA TYR A 115 6.65 -23.13 19.81
C TYR A 115 5.58 -22.07 20.07
N ARG A 116 5.84 -20.82 19.70
CA ARG A 116 4.77 -19.80 19.69
C ARG A 116 3.83 -19.99 18.51
N LYS A 117 2.52 -19.90 18.74
CA LYS A 117 1.51 -19.82 17.68
C LYS A 117 0.91 -18.43 17.60
N ILE A 118 0.43 -18.06 16.41
CA ILE A 118 -0.22 -16.77 16.16
C ILE A 118 -1.67 -17.04 15.73
N LEU A 119 -2.63 -16.53 16.50
CA LEU A 119 -4.05 -16.74 16.32
C LEU A 119 -4.85 -15.47 16.59
N THR A 120 -6.17 -15.53 16.42
CA THR A 120 -7.09 -14.50 16.91
C THR A 120 -7.82 -15.00 18.15
N ALA A 121 -7.94 -14.19 19.19
CA ALA A 121 -8.68 -14.53 20.40
C ALA A 121 -9.54 -13.36 20.89
N ARG A 122 -10.57 -13.63 21.71
CA ARG A 122 -11.36 -12.59 22.37
C ARG A 122 -10.69 -12.17 23.67
N LYS A 123 -11.13 -11.04 24.26
CA LYS A 123 -10.57 -10.51 25.51
C LYS A 123 -10.57 -11.55 26.64
N ASN A 124 -11.65 -12.30 26.79
CA ASN A 124 -11.81 -13.31 27.85
C ASN A 124 -10.92 -14.54 27.63
N ASP A 125 -10.47 -14.77 26.39
CA ASP A 125 -9.61 -15.90 26.04
C ASP A 125 -8.12 -15.55 26.19
N LEU A 126 -7.78 -14.30 26.53
CA LEU A 126 -6.40 -13.84 26.68
C LEU A 126 -5.78 -14.38 27.97
N LEU A 127 -4.57 -14.94 27.86
CA LEU A 127 -3.78 -15.39 29.01
C LEU A 127 -2.81 -14.29 29.46
N ARG A 128 -2.45 -14.28 30.75
CA ARG A 128 -1.49 -13.29 31.30
C ARG A 128 -0.14 -13.27 30.57
N LYS A 129 0.30 -14.40 30.01
CA LYS A 129 1.59 -14.55 29.30
C LYS A 129 1.49 -14.26 27.79
N ASP A 130 0.31 -13.92 27.28
CA ASP A 130 0.13 -13.66 25.86
C ASP A 130 0.71 -12.30 25.46
N THR A 131 1.36 -12.25 24.30
CA THR A 131 1.59 -10.98 23.60
C THR A 131 0.44 -10.76 22.64
N TYR A 132 -0.24 -9.62 22.70
CA TYR A 132 -1.42 -9.37 21.85
C TYR A 132 -1.46 -7.96 21.27
N PHE A 133 -2.14 -7.85 20.12
CA PHE A 133 -2.37 -6.60 19.39
C PHE A 133 -3.87 -6.42 19.16
N GLY A 134 -4.36 -5.17 19.27
CA GLY A 134 -5.78 -4.84 19.24
C GLY A 134 -6.17 -3.88 20.39
N PRO A 135 -7.47 -3.66 20.63
CA PRO A 135 -8.61 -4.40 20.07
C PRO A 135 -8.90 -4.06 18.61
N PHE A 136 -9.19 -5.08 17.80
CA PHE A 136 -9.73 -4.88 16.45
C PHE A 136 -11.26 -4.90 16.48
N PRO A 137 -11.93 -3.80 16.07
CA PRO A 137 -13.40 -3.68 16.09
C PRO A 137 -14.12 -4.76 15.31
N ASN A 138 -13.55 -5.15 14.16
CA ASN A 138 -14.15 -6.11 13.26
C ASN A 138 -13.38 -7.43 13.26
N ALA A 139 -14.08 -8.54 13.53
CA ALA A 139 -13.49 -9.87 13.55
C ALA A 139 -12.86 -10.28 12.20
N THR A 140 -13.47 -9.85 11.09
CA THR A 140 -12.96 -10.06 9.74
C THR A 140 -11.64 -9.34 9.53
N THR A 141 -11.50 -8.14 10.09
CA THR A 141 -10.28 -7.33 10.00
C THR A 141 -9.09 -8.03 10.68
N ALA A 142 -9.25 -8.48 11.92
CA ALA A 142 -8.18 -9.22 12.62
C ALA A 142 -7.77 -10.48 11.85
N LYS A 143 -8.74 -11.25 11.34
CA LYS A 143 -8.49 -12.45 10.53
C LYS A 143 -7.77 -12.13 9.22
N GLN A 144 -8.12 -11.02 8.57
CA GLN A 144 -7.47 -10.58 7.33
C GLN A 144 -6.00 -10.22 7.58
N ILE A 145 -5.70 -9.50 8.65
CA ILE A 145 -4.32 -9.18 9.04
C ILE A 145 -3.52 -10.47 9.26
N VAL A 146 -4.04 -11.41 10.05
CA VAL A 146 -3.38 -12.70 10.31
C VAL A 146 -3.13 -13.48 9.01
N ARG A 147 -4.09 -13.49 8.08
CA ARG A 147 -3.93 -14.14 6.77
C ARG A 147 -2.83 -13.47 5.93
N THR A 148 -2.77 -12.14 5.91
CA THR A 148 -1.71 -11.40 5.22
C THR A 148 -0.36 -11.67 5.84
N LEU A 149 -0.24 -11.55 7.17
CA LEU A 149 0.99 -11.84 7.90
C LEU A 149 1.48 -13.26 7.64
N ARG A 150 0.59 -14.26 7.60
CA ARG A 150 0.97 -15.65 7.33
C ARG A 150 1.57 -15.88 5.95
N ARG A 151 1.12 -15.13 4.94
CA ARG A 151 1.67 -15.20 3.58
C ARG A 151 3.08 -14.62 3.48
N ILE A 152 3.39 -13.67 4.37
CA ILE A 152 4.68 -12.99 4.46
C ILE A 152 5.64 -13.79 5.35
N PHE A 153 5.19 -14.11 6.56
CA PHE A 153 5.90 -14.84 7.60
C PHE A 153 5.11 -16.12 7.92
N PRO A 154 5.44 -17.27 7.32
CA PRO A 154 4.72 -18.52 7.58
C PRO A 154 4.81 -18.94 9.07
N PHE A 155 3.68 -19.15 9.74
CA PHE A 155 3.64 -19.50 11.17
C PHE A 155 2.56 -20.52 11.47
N ARG A 156 2.65 -21.22 12.61
CA ARG A 156 1.59 -22.14 13.06
C ARG A 156 0.46 -21.37 13.76
N ASP A 157 -0.76 -21.84 13.54
CA ASP A 157 -1.97 -21.48 14.29
C ASP A 157 -2.73 -22.71 14.82
N CYS A 158 -2.20 -23.91 14.54
CA CYS A 158 -2.83 -25.17 14.90
C CYS A 158 -2.86 -25.38 16.42
N SER A 159 -3.90 -26.07 16.90
CA SER A 159 -3.98 -26.59 18.27
C SER A 159 -2.92 -27.66 18.53
N GLU A 160 -2.61 -27.91 19.80
CA GLU A 160 -1.69 -28.99 20.19
C GLU A 160 -2.14 -30.35 19.67
N GLY A 161 -3.43 -30.68 19.74
CA GLY A 161 -3.93 -31.96 19.21
C GLY A 161 -3.61 -32.13 17.71
N LYS A 162 -3.77 -31.06 16.91
CA LYS A 162 -3.39 -31.08 15.50
C LYS A 162 -1.87 -31.14 15.34
N TYR A 163 -1.11 -30.40 16.15
CA TYR A 163 0.35 -30.43 16.13
C TYR A 163 0.90 -31.85 16.40
N SER A 164 0.48 -32.48 17.50
CA SER A 164 0.90 -33.83 17.88
C SER A 164 0.46 -34.88 16.86
N LYS A 165 -0.73 -34.74 16.26
CA LYS A 165 -1.20 -35.65 15.19
C LYS A 165 -0.25 -35.65 14.00
N TYR A 166 0.09 -34.48 13.46
CA TYR A 166 0.96 -34.39 12.29
C TYR A 166 2.43 -34.69 12.62
N ALA A 167 2.86 -34.45 13.87
CA ALA A 167 4.15 -34.92 14.36
C ALA A 167 4.25 -36.46 14.34
N ARG A 168 3.22 -37.17 14.84
CA ARG A 168 3.16 -38.64 14.83
C ARG A 168 3.09 -39.23 13.42
N LEU A 169 2.35 -38.59 12.52
CA LEU A 169 2.26 -38.99 11.12
C LEU A 169 3.53 -38.69 10.31
N ASN A 170 4.51 -37.99 10.91
CA ASN A 170 5.70 -37.48 10.25
C ASN A 170 5.42 -36.78 8.91
N SER A 171 4.27 -36.11 8.82
CA SER A 171 3.81 -35.45 7.61
C SER A 171 3.21 -34.09 7.96
N PRO A 172 3.55 -33.02 7.21
CA PRO A 172 2.98 -31.70 7.47
C PRO A 172 1.47 -31.66 7.27
N CYS A 173 0.81 -30.70 7.93
CA CYS A 173 -0.56 -30.36 7.57
C CYS A 173 -0.64 -29.59 6.24
N LEU A 174 -1.86 -29.34 5.74
CA LEU A 174 -2.09 -28.55 4.52
C LEU A 174 -1.28 -27.24 4.49
N TYR A 175 -1.28 -26.46 5.58
CA TYR A 175 -0.50 -25.21 5.67
C TYR A 175 1.01 -25.44 5.60
N GLY A 176 1.49 -26.58 6.08
CA GLY A 176 2.88 -27.00 5.90
C GLY A 176 3.21 -27.34 4.44
N HIS A 177 2.30 -28.00 3.73
CA HIS A 177 2.48 -28.33 2.32
C HIS A 177 2.45 -27.10 1.41
N ILE A 178 1.52 -26.16 1.64
CA ILE A 178 1.37 -24.96 0.81
C ILE A 178 2.23 -23.76 1.28
N GLY A 179 3.16 -23.99 2.24
CA GLY A 179 4.12 -22.97 2.68
C GLY A 179 3.55 -21.84 3.54
N LEU A 180 2.35 -21.99 4.12
CA LEU A 180 1.76 -21.03 5.07
C LEU A 180 2.16 -21.31 6.53
N CYS A 181 2.81 -22.44 6.79
CA CYS A 181 3.44 -22.79 8.04
C CYS A 181 4.78 -23.47 7.71
N THR A 182 5.83 -23.18 8.46
CA THR A 182 7.13 -23.84 8.29
C THR A 182 7.16 -25.28 8.83
N ALA A 183 6.00 -25.81 9.26
CA ALA A 183 5.79 -27.14 9.81
C ALA A 183 6.82 -27.57 10.89
N PRO A 184 6.94 -26.81 11.99
CA PRO A 184 7.84 -27.18 13.10
C PRO A 184 7.47 -28.55 13.72
N CYS A 185 6.23 -28.99 13.58
CA CYS A 185 5.75 -30.29 14.08
C CYS A 185 6.48 -31.50 13.51
N VAL A 186 7.07 -31.38 12.31
CA VAL A 186 7.83 -32.46 11.66
C VAL A 186 9.32 -32.11 11.54
N GLY A 187 9.80 -31.12 12.32
CA GLY A 187 11.22 -30.76 12.33
C GLY A 187 11.76 -30.09 11.06
N ARG A 188 10.90 -29.64 10.13
CA ARG A 188 11.33 -28.97 8.88
C ARG A 188 12.18 -27.71 9.10
N VAL A 189 12.06 -27.07 10.26
CA VAL A 189 12.87 -25.91 10.63
C VAL A 189 13.33 -26.02 12.08
N ALA A 190 14.56 -25.55 12.33
CA ALA A 190 15.09 -25.45 13.69
C ALA A 190 14.24 -24.49 14.55
N LYS A 191 14.08 -24.80 15.84
CA LYS A 191 13.32 -23.99 16.81
C LYS A 191 13.75 -22.52 16.84
N LYS A 192 15.06 -22.27 16.82
CA LYS A 192 15.64 -20.91 16.78
C LYS A 192 15.18 -20.13 15.54
N THR A 193 15.17 -20.77 14.38
CA THR A 193 14.72 -20.16 13.11
C THR A 193 13.23 -19.83 13.14
N TYR A 194 12.42 -20.72 13.68
CA TYR A 194 10.98 -20.48 13.83
C TYR A 194 10.70 -19.29 14.78
N GLU A 195 11.34 -19.26 15.95
CA GLU A 195 11.14 -18.20 16.93
C GLU A 195 11.65 -16.84 16.42
N ALA A 196 12.71 -16.83 15.60
CA ALA A 196 13.15 -15.63 14.89
C ALA A 196 12.08 -15.13 13.91
N ASN A 197 11.41 -16.03 13.17
CA ASN A 197 10.31 -15.66 12.28
C ASN A 197 9.11 -15.08 13.05
N VAL A 198 8.73 -15.66 14.18
CA VAL A 198 7.68 -15.10 15.05
C VAL A 198 8.08 -13.72 15.59
N SER A 199 9.35 -13.53 15.93
CA SER A 199 9.88 -12.24 16.37
C SER A 199 9.80 -11.18 15.26
N SER A 200 10.02 -11.57 14.01
CA SER A 200 9.77 -10.69 12.85
C SER A 200 8.30 -10.27 12.74
N VAL A 201 7.35 -11.17 13.02
CA VAL A 201 5.91 -10.81 13.05
C VAL A 201 5.62 -9.79 14.14
N ILE A 202 6.17 -9.97 15.35
CA ILE A 202 6.02 -9.02 16.47
C ILE A 202 6.59 -7.66 16.08
N SER A 203 7.82 -7.64 15.55
CA SER A 203 8.49 -6.42 15.12
C SER A 203 7.70 -5.73 14.01
N PHE A 204 7.18 -6.47 13.04
CA PHE A 204 6.34 -5.94 11.97
C PHE A 204 5.07 -5.28 12.51
N LEU A 205 4.35 -5.93 13.42
CA LEU A 205 3.14 -5.37 14.05
C LEU A 205 3.41 -4.15 14.93
N LYS A 206 4.64 -4.00 15.45
CA LYS A 206 5.12 -2.82 16.18
C LYS A 206 5.67 -1.71 15.26
N GLY A 207 5.70 -1.93 13.94
CA GLY A 207 6.24 -0.99 12.97
C GLY A 207 7.74 -1.11 12.67
N GLY A 208 8.46 -2.11 13.19
CA GLY A 208 9.88 -2.40 12.93
C GLY A 208 10.19 -2.98 11.54
N HIS A 209 9.38 -2.66 10.54
CA HIS A 209 9.34 -3.29 9.23
C HIS A 209 10.59 -2.94 8.38
N LYS A 210 11.06 -1.67 8.39
CA LYS A 210 12.30 -1.24 7.71
C LYS A 210 13.52 -2.09 8.11
N ARG A 211 13.71 -2.28 9.42
CA ARG A 211 14.79 -3.11 9.97
C ARG A 211 14.71 -4.58 9.53
N ILE A 212 13.50 -5.13 9.40
CA ILE A 212 13.27 -6.49 8.91
C ILE A 212 13.68 -6.58 7.43
N ALA A 213 13.23 -5.64 6.60
CA ALA A 213 13.55 -5.61 5.17
C ALA A 213 15.06 -5.45 4.92
N ASP A 214 15.73 -4.59 5.67
CA ASP A 214 17.18 -4.42 5.61
C ASP A 214 17.91 -5.71 6.00
N THR A 215 17.43 -6.40 7.04
CA THR A 215 18.02 -7.67 7.51
C THR A 215 17.85 -8.78 6.47
N ILE A 216 16.65 -8.90 5.88
CA ILE A 216 16.37 -9.87 4.82
C ILE A 216 17.21 -9.55 3.59
N THR A 217 17.31 -8.28 3.19
CA THR A 217 18.15 -7.81 2.08
C THR A 217 19.61 -8.21 2.29
N ARG A 218 20.19 -7.89 3.45
CA ARG A 218 21.59 -8.25 3.75
C ARG A 218 21.80 -9.76 3.70
N LYS A 219 20.89 -10.54 4.29
CA LYS A 219 20.97 -12.01 4.29
C LYS A 219 20.85 -12.58 2.87
N MET A 220 19.95 -12.04 2.05
CA MET A 220 19.78 -12.40 0.64
C MET A 220 21.07 -12.15 -0.16
N HIS A 221 21.67 -10.97 -0.06
CA HIS A 221 22.93 -10.67 -0.75
C HIS A 221 24.07 -11.56 -0.28
N ARG A 222 24.14 -11.87 1.01
CA ARG A 222 25.13 -12.81 1.54
C ARG A 222 24.95 -14.21 0.95
N LEU A 223 23.72 -14.74 0.94
CA LEU A 223 23.44 -16.07 0.38
C LEU A 223 23.70 -16.13 -1.14
N ALA A 224 23.41 -15.05 -1.86
CA ALA A 224 23.75 -14.94 -3.28
C ALA A 224 25.29 -14.97 -3.50
N LYS A 225 26.07 -14.32 -2.63
CA LYS A 225 27.54 -14.41 -2.66
C LYS A 225 28.06 -15.81 -2.31
N GLU A 226 27.40 -16.51 -1.40
CA GLU A 226 27.67 -17.91 -1.04
C GLU A 226 27.11 -18.93 -2.04
N THR A 227 26.69 -18.49 -3.24
CA THR A 227 26.09 -19.32 -4.31
C THR A 227 24.85 -20.14 -3.91
N LYS A 228 24.18 -19.78 -2.80
CA LYS A 228 22.93 -20.38 -2.32
C LYS A 228 21.71 -19.69 -2.94
N TYR A 229 21.52 -19.88 -4.24
CA TYR A 229 20.53 -19.14 -5.04
C TYR A 229 19.08 -19.43 -4.65
N GLU A 230 18.73 -20.67 -4.29
CA GLU A 230 17.35 -21.02 -3.89
C GLU A 230 16.91 -20.30 -2.61
N GLU A 231 17.77 -20.30 -1.58
CA GLU A 231 17.49 -19.58 -0.34
C GLU A 231 17.46 -18.07 -0.54
N ALA A 232 18.35 -17.54 -1.40
CA ALA A 232 18.36 -16.12 -1.76
C ALA A 232 17.07 -15.73 -2.49
N GLU A 233 16.59 -16.54 -3.44
CA GLU A 233 15.33 -16.31 -4.14
C GLU A 233 14.13 -16.39 -3.19
N GLY A 234 14.12 -17.33 -2.23
CA GLY A 234 13.11 -17.38 -1.18
C GLY A 234 13.07 -16.11 -0.33
N LEU A 235 14.23 -15.57 0.06
CA LEU A 235 14.32 -14.29 0.78
C LEU A 235 13.92 -13.10 -0.09
N LYS A 236 14.25 -13.12 -1.38
CA LYS A 236 13.84 -12.09 -2.34
C LYS A 236 12.32 -12.07 -2.52
N GLN A 237 11.68 -13.22 -2.63
CA GLN A 237 10.21 -13.31 -2.68
C GLN A 237 9.57 -12.83 -1.37
N MET A 238 10.14 -13.19 -0.22
CA MET A 238 9.71 -12.67 1.07
C MET A 238 9.88 -11.15 1.12
N LEU A 239 11.01 -10.63 0.67
CA LEU A 239 11.28 -9.20 0.57
C LEU A 239 10.26 -8.52 -0.34
N ASN A 240 9.94 -9.07 -1.51
CA ASN A 240 8.93 -8.51 -2.41
C ASN A 240 7.53 -8.47 -1.76
N LYS A 241 7.13 -9.52 -1.03
CA LYS A 241 5.86 -9.53 -0.29
C LYS A 241 5.85 -8.50 0.83
N ILE A 242 6.99 -8.34 1.50
CA ILE A 242 7.22 -7.33 2.52
C ILE A 242 7.13 -5.94 1.88
N MET A 243 7.89 -5.66 0.82
CA MET A 243 7.93 -4.40 0.06
C MET A 243 6.56 -4.02 -0.50
N TYR A 244 5.79 -4.99 -1.01
CA TYR A 244 4.41 -4.77 -1.46
C TYR A 244 3.48 -4.27 -0.35
N VAL A 245 3.78 -4.62 0.91
CA VAL A 245 3.07 -4.12 2.09
C VAL A 245 3.79 -2.90 2.71
N GLN A 246 5.09 -2.71 2.42
CA GLN A 246 6.00 -1.78 3.10
C GLN A 246 6.35 -0.49 2.35
N GLN A 247 6.11 -0.34 1.05
CA GLN A 247 6.43 0.90 0.31
C GLN A 247 5.79 2.19 0.88
N SER A 248 5.09 2.07 2.01
CA SER A 248 4.13 2.97 2.56
C SER A 248 3.89 2.76 4.06
N PHE A 249 4.38 1.68 4.68
CA PHE A 249 4.03 1.39 6.08
C PHE A 249 4.79 2.34 7.04
N ARG A 250 4.06 3.05 7.89
CA ARG A 250 4.57 3.86 9.00
C ARG A 250 4.00 3.33 10.31
N SER A 251 4.74 3.51 11.40
CA SER A 251 4.24 3.08 12.70
C SER A 251 3.06 3.96 13.14
N PRO A 252 2.11 3.42 13.92
CA PRO A 252 1.06 4.24 14.52
C PRO A 252 1.61 5.41 15.34
N ALA A 253 2.79 5.26 15.95
CA ALA A 253 3.42 6.32 16.74
C ALA A 253 3.77 7.54 15.88
N GLU A 254 4.38 7.33 14.70
CA GLU A 254 4.71 8.42 13.76
C GLU A 254 3.47 9.24 13.37
N PHE A 255 2.35 8.57 13.10
CA PHE A 255 1.07 9.22 12.78
C PHE A 255 0.43 9.95 13.96
N LEU A 256 0.65 9.48 15.18
CA LEU A 256 0.14 10.11 16.40
C LEU A 256 0.94 11.35 16.79
N GLU A 257 2.26 11.33 16.54
CA GLU A 257 3.14 12.47 16.71
C GLU A 257 2.92 13.53 15.63
N ASN A 258 2.71 13.08 14.38
CA ASN A 258 2.44 13.96 13.25
C ASN A 258 1.21 13.49 12.43
N PRO A 259 0.03 14.07 12.67
CA PRO A 259 -1.18 13.78 11.88
C PRO A 259 -1.08 14.16 10.39
N TYR A 260 -0.18 15.08 10.01
CA TYR A 260 0.07 15.54 8.64
C TYR A 260 1.23 14.82 7.95
N LEU A 261 1.77 13.76 8.55
CA LEU A 261 2.93 13.01 8.07
C LEU A 261 2.85 12.62 6.58
N VAL A 262 1.64 12.31 6.09
CA VAL A 262 1.47 11.95 4.68
C VAL A 262 1.75 13.13 3.74
N ASP A 263 1.26 14.33 4.07
CA ASP A 263 1.54 15.55 3.31
C ASP A 263 3.03 15.87 3.32
N ASP A 264 3.64 15.90 4.50
CA ASP A 264 5.07 16.20 4.67
C ASP A 264 5.96 15.23 3.86
N ILE A 265 5.60 13.95 3.82
CA ILE A 265 6.31 12.95 3.01
C ILE A 265 6.16 13.23 1.50
N TYR A 266 5.00 13.70 1.05
CA TYR A 266 4.81 14.03 -0.36
C TYR A 266 5.60 15.27 -0.74
N ASP A 267 5.59 16.31 0.09
CA ASP A 267 6.37 17.52 -0.13
C ASP A 267 7.87 17.20 -0.14
N GLN A 268 8.34 16.40 0.82
CA GLN A 268 9.72 15.91 0.84
C GLN A 268 10.05 15.10 -0.42
N ALA A 269 9.17 14.20 -0.86
CA ALA A 269 9.41 13.40 -2.05
C ALA A 269 9.57 14.24 -3.32
N VAL A 270 8.77 15.30 -3.46
CA VAL A 270 8.83 16.21 -4.61
C VAL A 270 10.09 17.07 -4.55
N ALA A 271 10.48 17.56 -3.37
CA ALA A 271 11.73 18.29 -3.18
C ALA A 271 12.96 17.41 -3.48
N GLU A 272 12.97 16.16 -3.00
CA GLU A 272 14.04 15.21 -3.30
C GLU A 272 14.12 14.87 -4.80
N LEU A 273 13.01 14.89 -5.55
CA LEU A 273 13.07 14.68 -7.01
C LEU A 273 13.83 15.81 -7.71
N GLU A 274 13.61 17.06 -7.30
CA GLU A 274 14.35 18.22 -7.80
C GLU A 274 15.83 18.15 -7.41
N GLU A 275 16.12 17.86 -6.14
CA GLU A 275 17.49 17.82 -5.62
C GLU A 275 18.33 16.69 -6.25
N LEU A 276 17.74 15.50 -6.38
CA LEU A 276 18.49 14.29 -6.72
C LEU A 276 18.50 13.99 -8.24
N ILE A 277 17.58 14.54 -9.02
CA ILE A 277 17.48 14.28 -10.47
C ILE A 277 17.75 15.59 -11.24
N PRO A 278 18.97 15.79 -11.79
CA PRO A 278 19.40 17.08 -12.35
C PRO A 278 18.55 17.65 -13.49
N ILE A 279 17.77 16.80 -14.18
CA ILE A 279 16.89 17.24 -15.28
C ILE A 279 15.53 17.75 -14.80
N VAL A 280 15.18 17.52 -13.53
CA VAL A 280 13.96 18.03 -12.90
C VAL A 280 14.26 19.45 -12.43
N LYS A 281 13.51 20.43 -12.94
CA LYS A 281 13.68 21.85 -12.63
C LYS A 281 12.49 22.36 -11.84
N GLY A 282 12.71 22.77 -10.60
CA GLY A 282 11.62 23.08 -9.69
C GLY A 282 10.91 21.82 -9.18
N ALA A 283 10.38 21.89 -7.96
CA ALA A 283 9.51 20.88 -7.38
C ALA A 283 8.35 20.54 -8.33
N PRO A 284 8.33 19.34 -8.97
CA PRO A 284 7.34 19.01 -9.99
C PRO A 284 5.95 18.90 -9.39
N LYS A 285 5.02 19.75 -9.85
CA LYS A 285 3.63 19.76 -9.38
C LYS A 285 2.80 18.69 -10.05
N ARG A 286 2.96 18.43 -11.34
CA ARG A 286 2.22 17.39 -12.07
C ARG A 286 3.18 16.35 -12.64
N ILE A 287 3.13 15.14 -12.07
CA ILE A 287 3.95 14.00 -12.49
C ILE A 287 3.04 12.98 -13.17
N GLU A 288 3.37 12.57 -14.40
CA GLU A 288 2.60 11.58 -15.15
C GLU A 288 3.41 10.32 -15.39
N CYS A 289 2.90 9.17 -14.97
CA CYS A 289 3.56 7.89 -15.14
C CYS A 289 2.82 7.02 -16.17
N PHE A 290 3.56 6.52 -17.15
CA PHE A 290 3.07 5.69 -18.25
C PHE A 290 3.55 4.25 -18.10
N ASP A 291 2.61 3.30 -18.18
CA ASP A 291 2.87 1.85 -18.24
C ASP A 291 2.32 1.27 -19.54
N VAL A 292 3.13 0.47 -20.23
CA VAL A 292 2.75 -0.23 -21.45
C VAL A 292 2.30 -1.63 -21.09
N ALA A 293 1.00 -1.90 -21.25
CA ALA A 293 0.42 -3.19 -20.92
C ALA A 293 0.20 -4.01 -22.19
N ASN A 294 1.12 -4.94 -22.46
CA ASN A 294 0.99 -5.89 -23.56
C ASN A 294 -0.09 -6.93 -23.23
N MET A 295 -1.21 -6.85 -23.94
CA MET A 295 -2.22 -7.91 -23.95
C MET A 295 -1.85 -8.92 -25.04
N ALA A 296 -1.97 -10.21 -24.75
CA ALA A 296 -2.01 -11.21 -25.81
C ALA A 296 -3.26 -10.96 -26.68
N GLY A 297 -3.08 -10.60 -27.95
CA GLY A 297 -4.15 -10.34 -28.93
C GLY A 297 -4.24 -8.89 -29.43
N LYS A 298 -5.43 -8.46 -29.87
CA LYS A 298 -5.69 -7.17 -30.57
C LYS A 298 -5.93 -5.96 -29.65
N ASP A 299 -5.97 -6.14 -28.32
CA ASP A 299 -6.27 -5.06 -27.39
C ASP A 299 -4.98 -4.52 -26.75
N ALA A 300 -4.15 -3.79 -27.49
CA ALA A 300 -2.98 -3.15 -26.90
C ALA A 300 -3.39 -1.86 -26.16
N ALA A 301 -2.80 -1.57 -24.99
CA ALA A 301 -3.11 -0.33 -24.29
C ALA A 301 -1.98 0.23 -23.42
N VAL A 302 -1.93 1.55 -23.32
CA VAL A 302 -1.05 2.30 -22.42
C VAL A 302 -1.90 2.91 -21.30
N SER A 303 -1.44 2.78 -20.07
CA SER A 303 -2.08 3.34 -18.89
C SER A 303 -1.28 4.54 -18.40
N MET A 304 -1.97 5.62 -18.06
CA MET A 304 -1.38 6.85 -17.51
C MET A 304 -1.99 7.12 -16.13
N VAL A 305 -1.13 7.21 -15.13
CA VAL A 305 -1.49 7.62 -13.77
C VAL A 305 -0.82 8.95 -13.46
N VAL A 306 -1.43 9.73 -12.59
CA VAL A 306 -1.01 11.10 -12.30
C VAL A 306 -0.81 11.28 -10.81
N ALA A 307 0.26 11.98 -10.44
CA ALA A 307 0.41 12.59 -9.13
C ALA A 307 0.42 14.12 -9.25
N ILE A 308 -0.31 14.79 -8.36
CA ILE A 308 -0.29 16.24 -8.16
C ILE A 308 0.37 16.53 -6.82
N THR A 309 1.47 17.29 -6.81
CA THR A 309 2.30 17.58 -5.63
C THR A 309 2.60 16.28 -4.85
N GLY A 310 3.05 15.25 -5.57
CA GLY A 310 3.32 13.91 -5.04
C GLY A 310 2.08 13.05 -4.75
N ARG A 311 0.89 13.63 -4.55
CA ARG A 311 -0.35 12.92 -4.22
C ARG A 311 -0.96 12.27 -5.46
N ILE A 312 -1.31 10.98 -5.34
CA ILE A 312 -1.87 10.20 -6.45
C ILE A 312 -3.32 10.61 -6.76
N GLU A 313 -3.58 11.09 -7.97
CA GLU A 313 -4.88 11.64 -8.37
C GLU A 313 -5.62 10.73 -9.35
N LYS A 314 -6.46 9.83 -8.82
CA LYS A 314 -7.20 8.82 -9.59
C LYS A 314 -8.16 9.39 -10.64
N LYS A 315 -8.69 10.60 -10.41
CA LYS A 315 -9.61 11.28 -11.35
C LYS A 315 -8.91 11.70 -12.64
N GLU A 316 -7.59 11.90 -12.56
CA GLU A 316 -6.75 12.32 -13.67
C GLU A 316 -6.26 11.16 -14.54
N TYR A 317 -6.52 9.91 -14.13
CA TYR A 317 -6.03 8.74 -14.86
C TYR A 317 -6.62 8.65 -16.26
N LYS A 318 -5.81 8.18 -17.20
CA LYS A 318 -6.20 8.00 -18.60
C LYS A 318 -5.71 6.67 -19.12
N LYS A 319 -6.43 6.16 -20.12
CA LYS A 319 -6.08 4.93 -20.80
C LYS A 319 -6.14 5.15 -22.31
N PHE A 320 -5.07 4.78 -22.98
CA PHE A 320 -4.94 4.90 -24.42
C PHE A 320 -5.04 3.50 -25.03
N ARG A 321 -6.16 3.21 -25.70
CA ARG A 321 -6.28 2.00 -26.53
C ARG A 321 -5.47 2.23 -27.81
N ILE A 322 -4.62 1.28 -28.13
CA ILE A 322 -3.70 1.31 -29.26
C ILE A 322 -4.18 0.32 -30.33
N LYS A 323 -4.27 0.78 -31.59
CA LYS A 323 -4.61 -0.08 -32.72
C LYS A 323 -3.32 -0.55 -33.39
N LEU A 324 -2.90 -1.78 -33.08
CA LEU A 324 -1.71 -2.35 -33.70
C LEU A 324 -2.03 -2.83 -35.13
N LYS A 325 -1.17 -2.48 -36.09
CA LYS A 325 -1.18 -3.04 -37.45
C LYS A 325 -0.31 -4.30 -37.56
N GLU A 326 0.70 -4.44 -36.69
CA GLU A 326 1.68 -5.54 -36.65
C GLU A 326 1.91 -6.02 -35.20
N SER A 327 2.99 -6.79 -34.95
CA SER A 327 3.38 -7.26 -33.62
C SER A 327 3.53 -6.11 -32.60
N PRO A 328 3.18 -6.33 -31.31
CA PRO A 328 3.30 -5.30 -30.28
C PRO A 328 4.73 -4.77 -30.13
N ASN A 329 4.89 -3.45 -30.21
CA ASN A 329 6.16 -2.76 -29.93
C ASN A 329 5.92 -1.70 -28.84
N ASP A 330 6.51 -1.91 -27.67
CA ASP A 330 6.27 -1.08 -26.49
C ASP A 330 6.64 0.39 -26.70
N VAL A 331 7.73 0.65 -27.43
CA VAL A 331 8.19 2.01 -27.73
C VAL A 331 7.18 2.69 -28.67
N PHE A 332 6.69 2.00 -29.69
CA PHE A 332 5.67 2.53 -30.58
C PHE A 332 4.38 2.87 -29.83
N MET A 333 3.89 1.95 -28.99
CA MET A 333 2.67 2.15 -28.21
C MET A 333 2.78 3.36 -27.29
N LEU A 334 3.92 3.52 -26.63
CA LEU A 334 4.20 4.68 -25.79
C LEU A 334 4.22 5.98 -26.60
N LYS A 335 4.86 5.98 -27.77
CA LYS A 335 4.91 7.13 -28.68
C LYS A 335 3.51 7.57 -29.12
N GLU A 336 2.67 6.64 -29.55
CA GLU A 336 1.29 6.93 -29.94
C GLU A 336 0.46 7.51 -28.78
N ALA A 337 0.59 6.92 -27.59
CA ALA A 337 -0.10 7.40 -26.39
C ALA A 337 0.35 8.81 -26.00
N LEU A 338 1.66 9.09 -26.02
CA LEU A 338 2.20 10.41 -25.73
C LEU A 338 1.78 11.44 -26.76
N PHE A 339 1.82 11.11 -28.06
CA PHE A 339 1.37 12.02 -29.12
C PHE A 339 -0.07 12.48 -28.87
N ARG A 340 -0.98 11.54 -28.57
CA ARG A 340 -2.37 11.84 -28.21
C ARG A 340 -2.51 12.56 -26.86
N ARG A 341 -1.61 12.31 -25.91
CA ARG A 341 -1.63 13.01 -24.62
C ARG A 341 -1.27 14.49 -24.79
N LEU A 342 -0.30 14.82 -25.63
CA LEU A 342 0.17 16.19 -25.82
C LEU A 342 -0.90 17.09 -26.45
N THR A 343 -1.81 16.54 -27.27
CA THR A 343 -2.96 17.30 -27.80
C THR A 343 -3.93 17.76 -26.71
N HIS A 344 -3.91 17.14 -25.54
CA HIS A 344 -4.78 17.49 -24.40
C HIS A 344 -4.10 18.37 -23.34
N ILE A 345 -2.97 19.01 -23.65
CA ILE A 345 -2.36 19.98 -22.71
C ILE A 345 -3.30 21.14 -22.32
N PRO A 346 -4.11 21.72 -23.23
CA PRO A 346 -5.06 22.77 -22.85
C PRO A 346 -6.10 22.31 -21.82
N ASP A 347 -6.55 21.06 -21.91
CA ASP A 347 -7.64 20.53 -21.07
C ASP A 347 -7.14 19.86 -19.78
N TRP A 348 -6.07 19.06 -19.88
CA TRP A 348 -5.58 18.20 -18.78
C TRP A 348 -4.39 18.83 -18.06
N GLY A 349 -3.91 19.98 -18.55
CA GLY A 349 -2.72 20.65 -18.06
C GLY A 349 -1.42 20.05 -18.60
N ARG A 350 -0.33 20.81 -18.42
CA ARG A 350 1.03 20.42 -18.78
C ARG A 350 1.67 19.61 -17.64
N PRO A 351 2.32 18.46 -17.91
CA PRO A 351 3.12 17.77 -16.91
C PRO A 351 4.47 18.48 -16.68
N ASP A 352 4.92 18.49 -15.43
CA ASP A 352 6.25 18.96 -15.02
C ASP A 352 7.30 17.84 -15.10
N LEU A 353 6.86 16.58 -15.00
CA LEU A 353 7.70 15.40 -15.11
C LEU A 353 6.92 14.24 -15.75
N ILE A 354 7.51 13.59 -16.75
CA ILE A 354 7.01 12.33 -17.32
C ILE A 354 7.87 11.18 -16.82
N VAL A 355 7.22 10.14 -16.32
CA VAL A 355 7.83 8.88 -15.87
C VAL A 355 7.37 7.77 -16.79
N VAL A 356 8.29 6.98 -17.33
CA VAL A 356 7.95 5.80 -18.15
C VAL A 356 8.39 4.52 -17.43
N ASP A 357 7.53 3.51 -17.36
CA ASP A 357 7.90 2.18 -16.86
C ASP A 357 8.72 1.45 -17.93
N GLY A 358 9.99 1.82 -18.06
CA GLY A 358 10.85 1.38 -19.13
C GLY A 358 12.28 1.89 -19.00
N GLY A 359 13.15 1.41 -19.89
CA GLY A 359 14.55 1.79 -19.95
C GLY A 359 14.82 2.88 -21.00
N LYS A 360 16.07 2.94 -21.47
CA LYS A 360 16.57 3.95 -22.43
C LYS A 360 15.72 4.06 -23.69
N GLY A 361 15.25 2.93 -24.24
CA GLY A 361 14.42 2.92 -25.46
C GLY A 361 13.08 3.65 -25.28
N GLN A 362 12.37 3.41 -24.17
CA GLN A 362 11.12 4.09 -23.86
C GLN A 362 11.33 5.58 -23.56
N VAL A 363 12.39 5.93 -22.81
CA VAL A 363 12.76 7.33 -22.54
C VAL A 363 13.07 8.05 -23.84
N GLY A 364 13.88 7.46 -24.73
CA GLY A 364 14.20 8.02 -26.03
C GLY A 364 12.98 8.24 -26.92
N GLY A 365 12.06 7.25 -26.98
CA GLY A 365 10.82 7.39 -27.74
C GLY A 365 9.92 8.53 -27.22
N ALA A 366 9.85 8.71 -25.90
CA ALA A 366 9.13 9.83 -25.30
C ALA A 366 9.77 11.19 -25.63
N LEU A 367 11.09 11.30 -25.55
CA LEU A 367 11.84 12.51 -25.91
C LEU A 367 11.66 12.88 -27.39
N GLU A 368 11.63 11.90 -28.29
CA GLU A 368 11.38 12.12 -29.72
C GLU A 368 10.00 12.78 -29.96
N ILE A 369 8.95 12.29 -29.30
CA ILE A 369 7.59 12.86 -29.43
C ILE A 369 7.52 14.27 -28.84
N LEU A 370 8.19 14.52 -27.72
CA LEU A 370 8.28 15.86 -27.14
C LEU A 370 9.02 16.84 -28.06
N ALA A 371 10.11 16.40 -28.70
CA ALA A 371 10.85 17.20 -29.67
C ALA A 371 9.99 17.54 -30.90
N GLN A 372 9.25 16.56 -31.45
CA GLN A 372 8.29 16.80 -32.55
C GLN A 372 7.21 17.80 -32.16
N ALA A 373 6.74 17.77 -30.92
CA ALA A 373 5.77 18.73 -30.38
C ALA A 373 6.39 20.07 -29.94
N HIS A 374 7.72 20.23 -30.07
CA HIS A 374 8.47 21.43 -29.67
C HIS A 374 8.31 21.74 -28.16
N MET A 375 8.24 20.69 -27.34
CA MET A 375 8.04 20.78 -25.89
C MET A 375 9.26 20.29 -25.12
N VAL A 376 9.67 21.08 -24.13
CA VAL A 376 10.74 20.71 -23.19
C VAL A 376 10.11 20.26 -21.87
N ILE A 377 9.96 18.95 -21.69
CA ILE A 377 9.43 18.34 -20.46
C ILE A 377 10.43 17.26 -20.00
N PRO A 378 10.88 17.27 -18.73
CA PRO A 378 11.74 16.22 -18.17
C PRO A 378 11.11 14.83 -18.31
N VAL A 379 11.90 13.86 -18.79
CA VAL A 379 11.49 12.45 -18.90
C VAL A 379 12.47 11.57 -18.15
N ILE A 380 11.95 10.74 -17.26
CA ILE A 380 12.70 9.67 -16.59
C ILE A 380 12.07 8.31 -16.88
N GLY A 381 12.90 7.28 -16.97
CA GLY A 381 12.50 5.88 -17.00
C GLY A 381 12.77 5.22 -15.65
N LEU A 382 11.89 4.34 -15.21
CA LEU A 382 12.11 3.52 -14.01
C LEU A 382 12.32 2.06 -14.42
N ALA A 383 13.58 1.62 -14.48
CA ALA A 383 13.91 0.28 -14.95
C ALA A 383 13.57 -0.80 -13.90
N LYS A 384 12.94 -1.91 -14.35
CA LYS A 384 12.49 -3.02 -13.48
C LYS A 384 13.61 -3.74 -12.72
N LYS A 385 14.84 -3.72 -13.22
CA LYS A 385 16.00 -4.27 -12.50
C LYS A 385 16.60 -3.17 -11.61
N GLU A 386 16.49 -3.36 -10.30
CA GLU A 386 17.08 -2.52 -9.25
C GLU A 386 16.53 -1.10 -9.08
N GLU A 387 15.42 -0.76 -9.74
CA GLU A 387 14.76 0.55 -9.61
C GLU A 387 15.68 1.73 -9.95
N VAL A 388 16.54 1.47 -10.93
CA VAL A 388 17.43 2.47 -11.52
C VAL A 388 16.60 3.49 -12.28
N ILE A 389 16.82 4.76 -11.96
CA ILE A 389 16.26 5.88 -12.70
C ILE A 389 17.14 6.14 -13.92
N VAL A 390 16.53 6.19 -15.09
CA VAL A 390 17.22 6.40 -16.37
C VAL A 390 16.76 7.71 -16.96
N PHE A 391 17.67 8.60 -17.33
CA PHE A 391 17.30 9.85 -17.99
C PHE A 391 18.37 10.32 -18.97
N HIS A 392 17.98 11.16 -19.91
CA HIS A 392 18.91 11.73 -20.88
C HIS A 392 19.43 13.08 -20.37
N SER A 393 20.75 13.22 -20.23
CA SER A 393 21.39 14.45 -19.77
C SER A 393 22.09 15.17 -20.91
N SER A 394 21.80 16.47 -21.07
CA SER A 394 22.59 17.36 -21.92
C SER A 394 23.95 17.70 -21.28
N ILE A 395 24.06 17.61 -19.96
CA ILE A 395 25.32 17.76 -19.21
C ILE A 395 26.16 16.51 -19.45
N GLY A 396 27.34 16.67 -20.05
CA GLY A 396 28.26 15.57 -20.37
C GLY A 396 28.15 15.00 -21.81
N GLY A 397 27.55 15.74 -22.74
CA GLY A 397 27.58 15.41 -24.18
C GLY A 397 26.44 14.52 -24.68
N GLY A 398 25.23 14.67 -24.12
CA GLY A 398 24.03 14.00 -24.64
C GLY A 398 24.01 12.49 -24.40
N ARG A 399 24.20 12.05 -23.15
CA ARG A 399 24.25 10.62 -22.78
C ARG A 399 23.13 10.26 -21.81
N TYR A 400 22.74 8.98 -21.86
CA TYR A 400 21.85 8.41 -20.85
C TYR A 400 22.60 8.21 -19.53
N VAL A 401 22.03 8.73 -18.45
CA VAL A 401 22.50 8.58 -17.08
C VAL A 401 21.62 7.55 -16.37
N GLU A 402 22.25 6.68 -15.60
CA GLU A 402 21.60 5.71 -14.72
C GLU A 402 21.88 6.10 -13.27
N LEU A 403 20.84 6.44 -12.52
CA LEU A 403 20.90 6.93 -11.15
C LEU A 403 20.23 5.94 -10.21
N ARG A 404 20.93 5.58 -9.14
CA ARG A 404 20.39 4.77 -8.04
C ARG A 404 20.16 5.66 -6.82
N LEU A 405 18.90 5.85 -6.45
CA LEU A 405 18.54 6.54 -5.21
C LEU A 405 18.67 5.60 -4.01
N ALA A 406 18.93 6.19 -2.84
CA ALA A 406 18.93 5.44 -1.59
C ALA A 406 17.52 4.87 -1.31
N ARG A 407 17.43 3.65 -0.79
CA ARG A 407 16.14 2.97 -0.55
C ARG A 407 15.20 3.69 0.41
N ASN A 408 15.74 4.56 1.26
CA ASN A 408 14.97 5.37 2.19
C ASN A 408 14.49 6.71 1.60
N SER A 409 14.94 7.10 0.41
CA SER A 409 14.49 8.31 -0.29
C SER A 409 12.99 8.30 -0.51
N GLU A 410 12.33 9.41 -0.19
CA GLU A 410 10.90 9.60 -0.43
C GLU A 410 10.64 9.82 -1.93
N ALA A 411 11.58 10.41 -2.68
CA ALA A 411 11.52 10.50 -4.15
C ALA A 411 11.45 9.11 -4.80
N LEU A 412 12.34 8.19 -4.40
CA LEU A 412 12.31 6.81 -4.93
C LEU A 412 10.97 6.13 -4.62
N LYS A 413 10.47 6.27 -3.39
CA LYS A 413 9.18 5.69 -2.98
C LYS A 413 8.00 6.30 -3.72
N LEU A 414 8.04 7.60 -4.05
CA LEU A 414 7.03 8.24 -4.89
C LEU A 414 7.03 7.64 -6.30
N LEU A 415 8.20 7.49 -6.93
CA LEU A 415 8.32 6.89 -8.26
C LEU A 415 7.86 5.42 -8.28
N GLN A 416 8.22 4.65 -7.25
CA GLN A 416 7.72 3.28 -7.05
C GLN A 416 6.20 3.23 -6.94
N ARG A 417 5.60 4.11 -6.11
CA ARG A 417 4.14 4.19 -5.95
C ARG A 417 3.44 4.52 -7.27
N LEU A 418 3.97 5.47 -8.04
CA LEU A 418 3.47 5.81 -9.38
C LEU A 418 3.51 4.61 -10.33
N ARG A 419 4.65 3.91 -10.40
CA ARG A 419 4.78 2.69 -11.23
C ARG A 419 3.80 1.61 -10.81
N ASP A 420 3.76 1.28 -9.52
CA ASP A 420 2.95 0.17 -9.01
C ASP A 420 1.45 0.48 -9.14
N GLU A 421 1.06 1.74 -9.02
CA GLU A 421 -0.30 2.21 -9.30
C GLU A 421 -0.63 2.16 -10.80
N SER A 422 0.32 2.48 -11.68
CA SER A 422 0.15 2.34 -13.14
C SER A 422 -0.07 0.88 -13.53
N HIS A 423 0.77 -0.04 -13.03
CA HIS A 423 0.60 -1.48 -13.19
C HIS A 423 -0.74 -1.98 -12.61
N ARG A 424 -1.18 -1.46 -11.46
CA ARG A 424 -2.48 -1.81 -10.87
C ARG A 424 -3.62 -1.35 -11.78
N PHE A 425 -3.56 -0.11 -12.28
CA PHE A 425 -4.57 0.45 -13.16
C PHE A 425 -4.67 -0.31 -14.48
N ALA A 426 -3.52 -0.71 -15.05
CA ALA A 426 -3.45 -1.61 -16.21
C ALA A 426 -4.15 -2.96 -15.94
N ARG A 427 -3.84 -3.63 -14.83
CA ARG A 427 -4.41 -4.94 -14.46
C ARG A 427 -5.92 -4.93 -14.20
N VAL A 428 -6.44 -3.91 -13.52
CA VAL A 428 -7.88 -3.78 -13.26
C VAL A 428 -8.67 -3.76 -14.57
N TYR A 429 -8.16 -3.07 -15.59
CA TYR A 429 -8.78 -3.05 -16.91
C TYR A 429 -8.78 -4.43 -17.60
N HIS A 430 -7.68 -5.19 -17.49
CA HIS A 430 -7.63 -6.55 -18.05
C HIS A 430 -8.69 -7.47 -17.44
N HIS A 431 -8.89 -7.36 -16.13
CA HIS A 431 -9.97 -8.10 -15.47
C HIS A 431 -11.34 -7.70 -16.01
N GLN A 432 -11.61 -6.40 -16.18
CA GLN A 432 -12.89 -5.90 -16.67
C GLN A 432 -13.20 -6.35 -18.11
N LEU A 433 -12.19 -6.33 -19.01
CA LEU A 433 -12.35 -6.81 -20.38
C LEU A 433 -12.63 -8.31 -20.44
N ARG A 434 -11.92 -9.13 -19.66
CA ARG A 434 -12.16 -10.58 -19.60
C ARG A 434 -13.58 -10.90 -19.11
N THR A 435 -14.06 -10.21 -18.07
CA THR A 435 -15.43 -10.39 -17.59
C THR A 435 -16.49 -9.97 -18.60
N LYS A 436 -16.25 -8.94 -19.42
CA LYS A 436 -17.18 -8.51 -20.48
C LYS A 436 -17.12 -9.40 -21.73
N GLY A 437 -15.99 -10.05 -21.99
CA GLY A 437 -15.83 -11.01 -23.09
C GLY A 437 -16.47 -12.38 -22.79
N LEU A 438 -16.57 -12.76 -21.51
CA LEU A 438 -17.26 -13.97 -21.04
C LEU A 438 -18.80 -13.83 -21.00
N SER A 439 -19.32 -12.61 -21.14
CA SER A 439 -20.76 -12.31 -21.13
C SER A 439 -21.32 -12.07 -22.53
N ARG A 440 -20.70 -12.63 -23.57
CA ARG A 440 -21.16 -12.58 -24.95
C ARG A 440 -21.32 -13.96 -25.53
#